data_AF-A0A820B2Z9-F1
#
_entry.id   AF-A0A820B2Z9-F1
#
_cell.length_a   1.000
_cell.length_b   1.000
_cell.length_c   1.000
_cell.angle_alpha   90.00
_cell.angle_beta   90.00
_cell.angle_gamma   90.00
#
_symmetry.space_group_name_H-M   'P 1'
#
loop_
_entity.id
_entity.type
_entity.pdbx_description
1 polymer ?
#
loop_
_entity_poly.entity_id
_entity_poly.type
_entity_poly.pdbx_seq_one_letter_code
_entity_poly.pdbx_strand_id
1 'polypeptide(L)'
;MIILIHLFPEIIASEWINQALMTLFRIIGNTHIDDEEKIISTDIIGRLARIPKGVCEAIIASDGLEHLIALLNSSNILLPGNAAVTIDCLVRDSPEGQRRLLTQCRRQTKYLTILKKYTSGPSTLKTRIDELYSSIHHQPVYFPSIRTT
;
A
#
# COMPACT_ATOMS: atom_id res chain seq x y z
N MET A 1 22.49 -23.96 -21.84
CA MET A 1 21.41 -23.31 -21.05
C MET A 1 21.22 -23.90 -19.65
N ILE A 2 21.68 -25.12 -19.36
CA ILE A 2 21.55 -25.75 -18.02
C ILE A 2 22.60 -25.26 -17.00
N ILE A 3 23.76 -24.77 -17.47
CA ILE A 3 24.90 -24.38 -16.59
C ILE A 3 24.62 -23.08 -15.80
N LEU A 4 23.76 -22.19 -16.31
CA LEU A 4 23.39 -20.94 -15.61
C LEU A 4 22.49 -21.18 -14.39
N ILE A 5 21.77 -22.30 -14.34
CA ILE A 5 20.82 -22.61 -13.26
C ILE A 5 21.52 -22.93 -11.94
N HIS A 6 22.72 -23.54 -12.01
CA HIS A 6 23.49 -23.91 -10.82
C HIS A 6 24.41 -22.79 -10.30
N LEU A 7 24.70 -21.77 -11.12
CA LEU A 7 25.64 -20.70 -10.73
C LEU A 7 24.95 -19.51 -10.05
N PHE A 8 23.65 -19.28 -10.31
CA PHE A 8 22.94 -18.11 -9.76
C PHE A 8 21.47 -18.42 -9.41
N PRO A 9 21.20 -19.31 -8.44
CA PRO A 9 19.83 -19.61 -8.01
C PRO A 9 19.09 -18.36 -7.51
N GLU A 10 19.80 -17.38 -6.96
CA GLU A 10 19.23 -16.11 -6.49
C GLU A 10 18.77 -15.19 -7.64
N ILE A 11 19.50 -15.17 -8.77
CA ILE A 11 19.15 -14.34 -9.94
C ILE A 11 17.90 -14.91 -10.62
N ILE A 12 17.85 -16.23 -10.79
CA ILE A 12 16.68 -16.90 -11.36
C ILE A 12 15.48 -16.69 -10.45
N ALA A 13 15.63 -16.89 -9.13
CA ALA A 13 14.56 -16.61 -8.18
C ALA A 13 14.05 -15.17 -8.26
N SER A 14 14.92 -14.18 -8.46
CA SER A 14 14.52 -12.77 -8.58
C SER A 14 13.70 -12.48 -9.84
N GLU A 15 14.01 -13.11 -10.97
CA GLU A 15 13.28 -12.93 -12.23
C GLU A 15 11.86 -13.53 -12.15
N TRP A 16 11.73 -14.74 -11.59
CA TRP A 16 10.42 -15.37 -11.39
C TRP A 16 9.54 -14.55 -10.42
N ILE A 17 10.12 -14.01 -9.35
CA ILE A 17 9.40 -13.12 -8.42
C ILE A 17 8.91 -11.87 -9.15
N ASN A 18 9.76 -11.23 -9.96
CA ASN A 18 9.36 -10.05 -10.72
C ASN A 18 8.22 -10.37 -11.71
N GLN A 19 8.32 -11.46 -12.46
CA GLN A 19 7.24 -11.86 -13.39
C GLN A 19 5.93 -12.19 -12.66
N ALA A 20 6.01 -12.85 -11.50
CA ALA A 20 4.85 -13.11 -10.66
C ALA A 20 4.22 -11.80 -10.15
N LEU A 21 5.03 -10.87 -9.65
CA LEU A 21 4.55 -9.56 -9.19
C LEU A 21 3.89 -8.77 -10.33
N MET A 22 4.51 -8.72 -11.51
CA MET A 22 3.92 -8.04 -12.68
C MET A 22 2.59 -8.66 -13.10
N THR A 23 2.48 -9.98 -13.00
CA THR A 23 1.21 -10.68 -13.29
C THR A 23 0.14 -10.31 -12.27
N LEU A 24 0.48 -10.29 -10.98
CA LEU A 24 -0.44 -9.89 -9.90
C LEU A 24 -0.87 -8.43 -10.04
N PHE A 25 0.05 -7.51 -10.38
CA PHE A 25 -0.25 -6.10 -10.64
C PHE A 25 -1.16 -5.92 -11.85
N ARG A 26 -0.94 -6.69 -12.91
CA ARG A 26 -1.83 -6.72 -14.07
C ARG A 26 -3.24 -7.18 -13.70
N ILE A 27 -3.38 -8.18 -12.82
CA ILE A 27 -4.69 -8.65 -12.35
C ILE A 27 -5.40 -7.54 -11.56
N ILE A 28 -4.75 -6.98 -10.54
CA ILE A 28 -5.38 -5.96 -9.69
C ILE A 28 -5.67 -4.64 -10.43
N GLY A 29 -4.86 -4.31 -11.45
CA GLY A 29 -5.02 -3.11 -12.26
C GLY A 29 -6.03 -3.25 -13.41
N ASN A 30 -6.51 -4.46 -13.72
CA ASN A 30 -7.39 -4.68 -14.86
C ASN A 30 -8.87 -4.48 -14.49
N THR A 31 -9.54 -3.56 -15.18
CA THR A 31 -10.97 -3.25 -14.97
C THR A 31 -11.91 -4.37 -15.38
N HIS A 32 -11.48 -5.30 -16.23
CA HIS A 32 -12.30 -6.42 -16.73
C HIS A 32 -12.17 -7.70 -15.92
N ILE A 33 -11.24 -7.75 -14.96
CA ILE A 33 -11.08 -8.90 -14.08
C ILE A 33 -12.06 -8.78 -12.92
N ASP A 34 -12.64 -9.94 -12.57
CA ASP A 34 -13.57 -10.07 -11.46
C ASP A 34 -12.94 -9.66 -10.12
N ASP A 35 -13.78 -9.13 -9.23
CA ASP A 35 -13.30 -8.66 -7.93
C ASP A 35 -12.74 -9.79 -7.07
N GLU A 36 -13.22 -11.03 -7.21
CA GLU A 36 -12.70 -12.18 -6.47
C GLU A 36 -11.23 -12.46 -6.82
N GLU A 37 -10.89 -12.45 -8.10
CA GLU A 37 -9.51 -12.61 -8.56
C GLU A 37 -8.59 -11.49 -8.07
N LYS A 38 -9.11 -10.25 -8.01
CA LYS A 38 -8.39 -9.10 -7.45
C LYS A 38 -8.17 -9.26 -5.95
N ILE A 39 -9.16 -9.76 -5.21
CA ILE A 39 -9.04 -10.04 -3.78
C ILE A 39 -7.95 -11.09 -3.54
N ILE A 40 -7.98 -12.20 -4.27
CA ILE A 40 -6.97 -13.26 -4.16
C ILE A 40 -5.58 -12.72 -4.48
N SER A 41 -5.44 -11.97 -5.58
CA SER A 41 -4.16 -11.39 -5.99
C SER A 41 -3.62 -10.39 -4.97
N THR A 42 -4.50 -9.57 -4.39
CA THR A 42 -4.15 -8.61 -3.34
C THR A 42 -3.69 -9.30 -2.05
N ASP A 43 -4.32 -10.42 -1.68
CA ASP A 43 -3.90 -11.21 -0.53
C ASP A 43 -2.55 -11.90 -0.77
N ILE A 44 -2.31 -12.43 -1.98
CA ILE A 44 -1.01 -12.99 -2.37
C ILE A 44 0.08 -11.93 -2.25
N ILE A 45 -0.14 -10.71 -2.76
CA ILE A 45 0.81 -9.60 -2.60
C ILE A 45 1.05 -9.31 -1.11
N GLY A 46 0.00 -9.28 -0.28
CA GLY A 46 0.13 -9.06 1.17
C GLY A 46 0.95 -10.14 1.87
N ARG A 47 0.82 -11.40 1.45
CA ARG A 47 1.65 -12.51 1.96
C ARG A 47 3.10 -12.38 1.50
N LEU A 48 3.33 -12.02 0.24
CA LEU A 48 4.68 -11.77 -0.29
C LEU A 48 5.38 -10.61 0.45
N ALA A 49 4.64 -9.55 0.77
CA ALA A 49 5.14 -8.42 1.55
C ALA A 49 5.52 -8.77 3.00
N ARG A 50 5.09 -9.93 3.52
CA ARG A 50 5.51 -10.43 4.85
C ARG A 50 6.76 -11.28 4.80
N ILE A 51 7.28 -11.60 3.61
CA ILE A 51 8.50 -12.39 3.45
C ILE A 51 9.71 -11.48 3.75
N PRO A 52 10.58 -11.86 4.70
CA PRO A 52 11.82 -11.12 4.92
C PRO A 52 12.74 -11.28 3.70
N LYS A 53 13.17 -10.14 3.12
CA LYS A 53 14.17 -9.91 2.05
C LYS A 53 13.58 -9.29 0.78
N GLY A 54 13.86 -8.02 0.49
CA GLY A 54 13.87 -7.41 -0.85
C GLY A 54 12.56 -7.33 -1.63
N VAL A 55 11.54 -8.12 -1.26
CA VAL A 55 10.28 -8.25 -1.98
C VAL A 55 9.42 -7.02 -1.77
N CYS A 56 9.40 -6.44 -0.57
CA CYS A 56 8.71 -5.17 -0.33
C CYS A 56 9.31 -4.04 -1.19
N GLU A 57 10.63 -3.97 -1.25
CA GLU A 57 11.34 -3.01 -2.08
C GLU A 57 11.04 -3.24 -3.57
N ALA A 58 11.01 -4.51 -4.02
CA ALA A 58 10.64 -4.84 -5.40
C ALA A 58 9.19 -4.47 -5.73
N ILE A 59 8.24 -4.73 -4.83
CA ILE A 59 6.83 -4.34 -4.98
C ILE A 59 6.72 -2.82 -5.09
N ILE A 60 7.42 -2.07 -4.23
CA ILE A 60 7.41 -0.60 -4.24
C ILE A 60 8.09 -0.04 -5.49
N ALA A 61 9.23 -0.62 -5.90
CA ALA A 61 9.96 -0.21 -7.10
C ALA A 61 9.18 -0.47 -8.39
N SER A 62 8.22 -1.41 -8.36
CA SER A 62 7.36 -1.77 -9.48
C SER A 62 5.99 -1.10 -9.44
N ASP A 63 5.85 0.02 -8.72
CA ASP A 63 4.60 0.77 -8.54
C ASP A 63 3.41 -0.04 -7.98
N GLY A 64 3.71 -1.14 -7.28
CA GLY A 64 2.69 -2.00 -6.67
C GLY A 64 1.86 -1.25 -5.63
N LEU A 65 2.45 -0.24 -4.96
CA LEU A 65 1.73 0.59 -4.01
C LEU A 65 0.61 1.41 -4.66
N GLU A 66 0.84 1.96 -5.85
CA GLU A 66 -0.15 2.74 -6.61
C GLU A 66 -1.33 1.88 -7.04
N HIS A 67 -1.05 0.66 -7.51
CA HIS A 67 -2.10 -0.30 -7.85
C HIS A 67 -2.95 -0.66 -6.62
N LEU A 68 -2.33 -0.88 -5.46
CA LEU A 68 -3.05 -1.16 -4.22
C LEU A 68 -3.87 0.05 -3.74
N ILE A 69 -3.33 1.28 -3.84
CA ILE A 69 -4.06 2.50 -3.47
C ILE A 69 -5.30 2.70 -4.35
N ALA A 70 -5.22 2.36 -5.65
CA ALA A 70 -6.36 2.46 -6.54
C ALA A 70 -7.53 1.57 -6.08
N LEU A 71 -7.24 0.38 -5.52
CA LEU A 71 -8.26 -0.53 -4.99
C LEU A 71 -9.02 0.02 -3.77
N LEU A 72 -8.47 1.00 -3.06
CA LEU A 72 -9.18 1.65 -1.96
C LEU A 72 -10.47 2.35 -2.42
N ASN A 73 -10.57 2.70 -3.71
CA ASN A 73 -11.77 3.30 -4.28
C ASN A 73 -12.77 2.30 -4.87
N SER A 74 -12.53 1.00 -4.74
CA SER A 74 -13.44 -0.01 -5.30
C SER A 74 -14.84 0.09 -4.67
N SER A 75 -15.88 -0.13 -5.48
CA SER A 75 -17.26 -0.25 -5.01
C SER A 75 -17.52 -1.57 -4.28
N ASN A 76 -16.65 -2.56 -4.46
CA ASN A 76 -16.71 -3.82 -3.74
C ASN A 76 -16.31 -3.60 -2.28
N ILE A 77 -17.16 -4.01 -1.34
CA ILE A 77 -16.92 -3.75 0.08
C ILE A 77 -15.68 -4.46 0.66
N LEU A 78 -15.22 -5.54 0.03
CA LEU A 78 -14.09 -6.35 0.50
C LEU A 78 -12.74 -5.82 -0.01
N LEU A 79 -12.69 -5.30 -1.24
CA LEU A 79 -11.44 -4.88 -1.89
C LEU A 79 -10.71 -3.74 -1.13
N PRO A 80 -11.37 -2.66 -0.69
CA PRO A 80 -10.71 -1.60 0.06
C PRO A 80 -10.12 -2.08 1.38
N GLY A 81 -10.81 -3.00 2.06
CA GLY A 81 -10.32 -3.59 3.31
C GLY A 81 -9.09 -4.46 3.09
N ASN A 82 -9.14 -5.33 2.07
CA ASN A 82 -8.02 -6.19 1.71
C ASN A 82 -6.80 -5.37 1.27
N ALA A 83 -7.01 -4.40 0.38
CA ALA A 83 -5.96 -3.49 -0.07
C ALA A 83 -5.34 -2.69 1.09
N ALA A 84 -6.15 -2.18 2.02
CA ALA A 84 -5.64 -1.45 3.18
C ALA A 84 -4.73 -2.30 4.08
N VAL A 85 -5.10 -3.56 4.34
CA VAL A 85 -4.28 -4.51 5.12
C VAL A 85 -2.99 -4.85 4.38
N THR A 86 -3.07 -5.10 3.07
CA THR A 86 -1.89 -5.36 2.23
C THR A 86 -0.95 -4.16 2.18
N ILE A 87 -1.48 -2.94 2.08
CA ILE A 87 -0.70 -1.70 2.14
C ILE A 87 0.00 -1.57 3.50
N ASP A 88 -0.70 -1.80 4.62
CA ASP A 88 -0.07 -1.75 5.95
C ASP A 88 1.08 -2.74 6.07
N CYS A 89 0.93 -3.97 5.55
CA CYS A 89 2.02 -4.94 5.52
C CYS A 89 3.21 -4.45 4.69
N LEU A 90 2.95 -3.92 3.49
CA LEU A 90 3.98 -3.48 2.55
C LEU A 90 4.81 -2.30 3.07
N VAL A 91 4.16 -1.32 3.69
CA VAL A 91 4.83 -0.08 4.11
C VAL A 91 5.29 -0.10 5.56
N ARG A 92 4.92 -1.11 6.35
CA ARG A 92 5.27 -1.19 7.79
C ARG A 92 6.73 -0.90 8.07
N ASP A 93 7.61 -1.55 7.31
CA ASP A 93 9.05 -1.48 7.50
C ASP A 93 9.76 -0.80 6.31
N SER A 94 9.02 -0.13 5.43
CA SER A 94 9.55 0.61 4.29
C SER A 94 9.34 2.12 4.43
N PRO A 95 10.35 2.90 4.87
CA PRO A 95 10.24 4.36 4.97
C PRO A 95 9.83 5.03 3.67
N GLU A 96 10.30 4.52 2.53
CA GLU A 96 9.94 5.03 1.20
C GLU A 96 8.48 4.73 0.86
N GLY A 97 8.00 3.51 1.13
CA GLY A 97 6.60 3.14 0.98
C GLY A 97 5.68 4.03 1.81
N GLN A 98 6.05 4.29 3.07
CA GLN A 98 5.30 5.20 3.96
C GLN A 98 5.25 6.62 3.39
N ARG A 99 6.39 7.15 2.92
CA ARG A 99 6.48 8.49 2.34
C ARG A 99 5.58 8.64 1.11
N ARG A 100 5.60 7.67 0.20
CA ARG A 100 4.73 7.63 -0.99
C ARG A 100 3.26 7.56 -0.61
N LEU A 101 2.90 6.65 0.30
CA LEU A 101 1.52 6.50 0.77
C LEU A 101 0.97 7.78 1.40
N LEU A 102 1.73 8.42 2.31
CA LEU A 102 1.31 9.66 2.96
C LEU A 102 1.16 10.81 1.95
N THR A 103 2.02 10.85 0.93
CA THR A 103 1.90 11.83 -0.17
C THR A 103 0.58 11.64 -0.95
N GLN A 104 0.19 10.40 -1.22
CA GLN A 104 -1.09 10.10 -1.86
C GLN A 104 -2.28 10.43 -0.96
N CYS A 105 -2.19 10.12 0.34
CA CYS A 105 -3.24 10.45 1.31
C CYS A 105 -3.45 11.97 1.47
N ARG A 106 -2.39 12.78 1.34
CA ARG A 106 -2.50 14.25 1.32
C ARG A 106 -3.25 14.76 0.09
N ARG A 107 -3.07 14.10 -1.06
CA ARG A 107 -3.78 14.45 -2.31
C ARG A 107 -5.24 14.01 -2.28
N GLN A 108 -5.53 12.88 -1.63
CA GLN A 108 -6.86 12.31 -1.53
C GLN A 108 -7.13 11.84 -0.11
N THR A 109 -7.68 12.75 0.70
CA THR A 109 -7.92 12.54 2.14
C THR A 109 -8.83 11.35 2.44
N LYS A 110 -9.72 10.97 1.51
CA LYS A 110 -10.56 9.76 1.62
C LYS A 110 -9.76 8.48 1.86
N TYR A 111 -8.55 8.36 1.31
CA TYR A 111 -7.69 7.19 1.51
C TYR A 111 -7.29 7.03 2.97
N LEU A 112 -7.05 8.15 3.65
CA LEU A 112 -6.71 8.19 5.06
C LEU A 112 -7.82 7.59 5.93
N THR A 113 -9.07 7.94 5.63
CA THR A 113 -10.25 7.42 6.33
C THR A 113 -10.40 5.92 6.15
N ILE A 114 -10.19 5.42 4.93
CA ILE A 114 -10.27 3.98 4.61
C ILE A 114 -9.16 3.21 5.31
N LEU A 115 -7.91 3.68 5.20
CA LEU A 115 -6.77 3.06 5.86
C LEU A 115 -7.01 2.99 7.37
N LYS A 116 -7.39 4.10 8.01
CA LYS A 116 -7.69 4.16 9.45
C LYS A 116 -8.79 3.18 9.87
N LYS A 117 -9.81 2.98 9.02
CA LYS A 117 -10.91 2.04 9.28
C LYS A 117 -10.43 0.58 9.31
N TYR A 118 -9.50 0.20 8.43
CA TYR A 118 -9.13 -1.20 8.21
C TYR A 118 -7.77 -1.59 8.79
N THR A 119 -6.92 -0.64 9.16
CA THR A 119 -5.62 -0.91 9.81
C THR A 119 -5.76 -0.79 11.33
N SER A 120 -5.81 -1.93 12.01
CA SER A 120 -5.95 -2.05 13.46
C SER A 120 -4.66 -2.56 14.10
N GLY A 121 -4.05 -1.77 14.99
CA GLY A 121 -2.92 -2.19 15.83
C GLY A 121 -1.89 -1.09 16.06
N PRO A 122 -0.99 -1.24 17.03
CA PRO A 122 0.13 -0.33 17.21
C PRO A 122 1.15 -0.58 16.09
N SER A 123 1.06 0.16 14.99
CA SER A 123 2.08 0.21 13.94
C SER A 123 2.58 1.64 13.76
N THR A 124 3.86 1.80 13.41
CA THR A 124 4.46 3.10 13.08
C THR A 124 3.67 3.84 11.99
N LEU A 125 3.07 3.08 11.06
CA LEU A 125 2.18 3.61 10.04
C LEU A 125 0.90 4.20 10.65
N LYS A 126 0.25 3.50 11.58
CA LYS A 126 -0.96 4.00 12.24
C LYS A 126 -0.71 5.33 12.93
N THR A 127 0.39 5.45 13.70
CA THR A 127 0.77 6.71 14.35
C THR A 127 0.92 7.84 13.32
N ARG A 128 1.62 7.60 12.21
CA ARG A 128 1.79 8.59 11.13
C ARG A 128 0.49 8.94 10.41
N ILE A 129 -0.40 7.98 10.22
CA ILE A 129 -1.75 8.20 9.66
C ILE A 129 -2.59 9.04 10.62
N ASP A 130 -2.55 8.75 11.92
CA ASP A 130 -3.28 9.50 12.94
C ASP A 130 -2.75 10.94 13.09
N GLU A 131 -1.43 11.14 13.04
CA GLU A 131 -0.81 12.48 13.00
C GLU A 131 -1.25 13.27 11.77
N LEU A 132 -1.23 12.64 10.58
CA LEU A 132 -1.66 13.27 9.35
C LEU A 132 -3.17 13.60 9.38
N TYR A 133 -3.98 12.72 9.96
CA TYR A 133 -5.43 12.91 10.11
C TYR A 133 -5.72 14.11 11.01
N SER A 134 -5.07 14.18 12.18
CA SER A 134 -5.18 15.31 13.09
C SER A 134 -4.69 16.61 12.44
N SER A 135 -3.59 16.59 11.70
CA SER A 135 -3.09 17.78 10.99
C SER A 135 -4.05 18.31 9.92
N ILE A 136 -4.80 17.44 9.24
CA ILE A 136 -5.74 17.83 8.19
C ILE A 136 -7.07 18.31 8.79
N HIS A 137 -7.53 17.67 9.87
CA HIS A 137 -8.84 17.93 10.48
C HIS A 137 -8.81 18.87 11.70
N HIS A 138 -7.63 19.20 12.23
CA HIS A 138 -7.44 20.22 13.25
C HIS A 138 -6.51 21.31 12.71
N GLN A 139 -7.03 22.14 11.80
CA GLN A 139 -6.52 23.51 11.72
C GLN A 139 -7.01 24.26 12.97
N PRO A 140 -6.15 25.02 13.68
CA PRO A 140 -6.63 25.88 14.75
C PRO A 140 -7.60 26.90 14.16
N VAL A 141 -8.81 26.97 14.71
CA VAL A 141 -9.74 28.08 14.46
C VAL A 141 -9.03 29.33 14.98
N TYR A 142 -8.45 30.10 14.06
CA TYR A 142 -7.89 31.41 14.39
C TYR A 142 -9.08 32.31 14.71
N PHE A 143 -9.44 32.41 15.99
CA PHE A 143 -10.29 33.49 16.45
C PHE A 143 -9.44 34.76 16.36
N PRO A 144 -9.73 35.72 15.46
CA PRO A 144 -9.11 37.02 15.57
C PRO A 144 -9.50 37.57 16.94
N SER A 145 -8.51 37.75 17.81
CA SER A 145 -8.70 38.39 19.10
C SER A 145 -9.38 39.73 18.85
N ILE A 146 -10.65 39.84 19.23
CA ILE A 146 -11.37 41.10 19.23
C ILE A 146 -10.58 42.00 20.16
N ARG A 147 -9.83 42.96 19.57
CA ARG A 147 -9.26 44.07 20.34
C ARG A 147 -10.45 44.88 20.82
N THR A 148 -10.86 44.65 22.06
CA THR A 148 -11.65 45.63 22.79
C THR A 148 -10.75 46.84 23.00
N THR A 149 -11.21 47.95 22.42
CA THR A 149 -10.69 49.33 22.46
C THR A 149 -10.14 49.77 23.80
#